data_AF-A0A524R1X9-F1
#
_entry.id   AF-A0A524R1X9-F1
#
_cell.length_a   1.000
_cell.length_b   1.000
_cell.length_c   1.000
_cell.angle_alpha   90.00
_cell.angle_beta   90.00
_cell.angle_gamma   90.00
#
_symmetry.space_group_name_H-M   'P 1'
#
loop_
_entity.id
_entity.type
_entity.pdbx_description
1 polymer ?
#
loop_
_entity_poly.entity_id
_entity_poly.type
_entity_poly.pdbx_seq_one_letter_code
_entity_poly.pdbx_strand_id
1 'polypeptide(L)' 'FEATRYHSLIVERSSLPDCLEVTAWVENEEIMGLAHRELPIWGIQFHPESILTVGGMDLLRNFLEMSRSGC' A
#
# COMPACT_ATOMS: atom_id res chain seq x y z
N PHE A 1 -1.41 -8.81 -8.52
CA PHE A 1 -0.50 -9.85 -8.00
C PHE A 1 -1.18 -10.50 -6.81
N GLU A 2 -0.70 -11.67 -6.37
CA GLU A 2 -1.26 -12.36 -5.20
C GLU A 2 -0.65 -11.82 -3.91
N ALA A 3 -1.50 -11.37 -2.98
CA ALA A 3 -1.10 -10.78 -1.71
C ALA A 3 -1.97 -11.30 -0.56
N THR A 4 -1.33 -11.61 0.56
CA THR A 4 -2.02 -11.94 1.80
C THR A 4 -2.62 -10.70 2.42
N ARG A 5 -3.89 -10.78 2.81
CA ARG A 5 -4.57 -9.72 3.54
C ARG A 5 -5.35 -10.30 4.71
N TYR A 6 -5.30 -9.63 5.86
CA TYR A 6 -6.08 -9.95 7.03
C TYR A 6 -6.30 -8.68 7.85
N HIS A 7 -7.48 -8.07 7.71
CA HIS A 7 -7.82 -6.81 8.36
C HIS A 7 -9.31 -6.78 8.72
N SER A 8 -9.63 -6.14 9.85
CA SER A 8 -11.01 -5.99 10.33
C SER A 8 -11.71 -4.76 9.79
N LEU A 9 -10.94 -3.80 9.25
CA LEU A 9 -11.41 -2.50 8.77
C LEU A 9 -10.92 -2.26 7.36
N ILE A 10 -11.65 -1.43 6.63
CA ILE A 10 -11.35 -1.03 5.25
C ILE A 10 -11.41 0.50 5.15
N VAL A 11 -10.69 1.07 4.18
CA VAL A 11 -10.77 2.50 3.88
C VAL A 11 -12.04 2.77 3.07
N GLU A 12 -12.86 3.71 3.54
CA GLU A 12 -14.02 4.18 2.80
C GLU A 12 -13.58 5.18 1.71
N ARG A 13 -13.90 4.87 0.46
CA ARG A 13 -13.42 5.62 -0.72
C ARG A 13 -13.99 7.05 -0.81
N SER A 14 -15.21 7.27 -0.33
CA SER A 14 -15.88 8.58 -0.34
C SER A 14 -15.32 9.57 0.68
N SER A 15 -14.63 9.09 1.72
CA SER A 15 -14.00 9.93 2.75
C SER A 15 -12.50 10.13 2.53
N LEU A 16 -11.97 9.73 1.37
CA LEU A 16 -10.58 9.91 1.04
C LEU A 16 -10.25 11.39 0.81
N PRO A 17 -9.22 11.94 1.47
CA PRO A 17 -8.80 13.31 1.21
C PRO A 17 -8.11 13.44 -0.15
N ASP A 18 -8.27 14.60 -0.81
CA ASP A 18 -7.72 14.89 -2.15
C ASP A 18 -6.19 14.84 -2.23
N CYS A 19 -5.49 14.83 -1.09
CA CYS A 19 -4.04 14.71 -1.02
C CYS A 19 -3.55 13.26 -1.15
N LEU A 20 -4.43 12.27 -1.09
CA LEU A 20 -4.12 10.85 -1.25
C LEU A 20 -4.67 10.32 -2.58
N GLU A 21 -3.91 9.48 -3.24
CA GLU A 21 -4.31 8.75 -4.42
C GLU A 21 -4.31 7.24 -4.17
N VAL A 22 -5.27 6.53 -4.79
CA VAL A 22 -5.36 5.06 -4.70
C VAL A 22 -4.38 4.44 -5.68
N THR A 23 -3.50 3.58 -5.17
CA THR A 23 -2.43 2.93 -5.95
C THR A 23 -2.63 1.42 -6.11
N ALA A 24 -3.46 0.80 -5.28
CA ALA A 24 -3.83 -0.61 -5.41
C ALA A 24 -5.25 -0.86 -4.89
N TRP A 25 -5.96 -1.80 -5.50
CA TRP A 25 -7.32 -2.21 -5.14
C TRP A 25 -7.58 -3.68 -5.52
N VAL A 26 -8.60 -4.29 -4.93
CA VAL A 26 -9.14 -5.61 -5.34
C VAL A 26 -10.49 -5.46 -6.03
N GLU A 27 -10.96 -6.53 -6.69
CA GLU A 27 -12.13 -6.59 -7.59
C GLU A 27 -13.40 -5.85 -7.11
N ASN A 28 -13.63 -5.73 -5.79
CA ASN A 28 -14.76 -5.00 -5.19
C ASN A 28 -14.43 -3.54 -4.81
N GLU A 29 -13.42 -2.94 -5.45
CA GLU A 29 -12.90 -1.59 -5.19
C GLU A 29 -12.32 -1.34 -3.79
N GLU A 30 -12.12 -2.38 -2.98
CA GLU A 30 -11.50 -2.24 -1.68
C GLU A 30 -10.04 -1.78 -1.85
N ILE A 31 -9.72 -0.67 -1.19
CA ILE A 31 -8.43 0.01 -1.31
C ILE A 31 -7.36 -0.80 -0.59
N MET A 32 -6.31 -1.14 -1.33
CA MET A 32 -5.18 -1.92 -0.85
C MET A 32 -3.87 -1.12 -0.80
N GLY A 33 -3.83 0.03 -1.47
CA GLY A 33 -2.65 0.88 -1.53
C GLY A 33 -3.03 2.34 -1.73
N LEU A 34 -2.28 3.21 -1.06
CA LEU A 34 -2.41 4.66 -1.10
C LEU A 34 -1.03 5.31 -1.25
N ALA A 35 -0.98 6.45 -1.91
CA ALA A 35 0.18 7.34 -1.91
C ALA A 35 -0.26 8.78 -1.66
N HIS A 36 0.58 9.56 -0.98
CA HIS A 36 0.39 11.01 -0.96
C HIS A 36 0.85 11.59 -2.30
N ARG A 37 0.06 12.52 -2.85
CA ARG A 37 0.30 13.06 -4.21
C ARG A 37 1.59 13.86 -4.33
N GLU A 38 2.05 14.45 -3.22
CA GLU A 38 3.22 15.34 -3.19
C GLU A 38 4.35 14.88 -2.25
N LEU A 39 4.05 14.01 -1.28
CA LEU A 39 4.99 13.64 -0.22
C LEU A 39 5.44 12.20 -0.45
N PRO A 40 6.66 11.81 -0.04
CA PRO A 40 7.13 10.43 -0.13
C PRO A 40 6.48 9.57 0.97
N ILE A 41 5.16 9.45 0.93
CA ILE A 41 4.33 8.72 1.88
C ILE A 41 3.51 7.71 1.10
N TRP A 42 3.62 6.44 1.50
CA TRP A 42 2.88 5.32 0.94
C TRP A 42 2.27 4.51 2.07
N GLY A 43 1.08 3.95 1.81
CA GLY A 43 0.40 3.02 2.70
C GLY A 43 -0.11 1.83 1.92
N ILE A 44 -0.05 0.64 2.51
CA ILE A 44 -0.61 -0.60 1.96
C ILE A 44 -1.42 -1.31 3.05
N GLN A 45 -2.53 -1.94 2.65
CA GLN A 45 -3.46 -2.62 3.55
C GLN A 45 -3.22 -4.13 3.62
N PHE A 46 -2.61 -4.71 2.57
CA PHE A 46 -2.16 -6.10 2.57
C PHE A 46 -0.85 -6.25 3.35
N HIS A 47 -0.48 -7.50 3.65
CA HIS A 47 0.70 -7.86 4.42
C HIS A 47 1.88 -8.19 3.48
N PRO A 48 2.75 -7.23 3.12
CA PRO A 48 3.93 -7.51 2.28
C PRO A 48 4.93 -8.45 2.95
N GLU A 49 4.91 -8.55 4.28
CA GLU A 49 5.78 -9.41 5.08
C GLU A 49 5.34 -10.88 5.07
N SER A 50 4.11 -11.17 4.65
CA SER A 50 3.59 -12.53 4.61
C SER A 50 4.32 -13.37 3.55
N ILE A 51 4.68 -14.60 3.90
CA ILE A 51 5.33 -15.56 2.98
C ILE A 51 4.49 -15.89 1.74
N LEU A 52 3.17 -15.73 1.83
CA LEU A 52 2.25 -15.98 0.73
C LEU A 52 2.04 -14.75 -0.17
N THR A 53 2.60 -13.58 0.18
CA THR A 53 2.56 -12.39 -0.68
C THR A 53 3.66 -12.46 -1.72
N VAL A 54 3.27 -12.63 -2.98
CA VAL A 54 4.21 -12.70 -4.11
C VAL A 54 4.85 -11.33 -4.32
N GLY A 55 6.19 -11.26 -4.21
CA GLY A 55 6.96 -10.01 -4.34
C GLY A 55 6.90 -9.10 -3.12
N GLY A 56 6.34 -9.54 -1.99
CA GLY A 56 6.19 -8.72 -0.78
C GLY A 56 7.52 -8.23 -0.20
N MET A 57 8.55 -9.09 -0.20
CA MET A 57 9.90 -8.72 0.25
C MET A 57 10.58 -7.68 -0.67
N ASP A 58 10.26 -7.69 -1.97
CA ASP A 58 10.79 -6.70 -2.92
C ASP A 58 10.14 -5.34 -2.70
N LEU A 59 8.84 -5.29 -2.38
CA LEU A 59 8.16 -4.05 -1.98
C LEU A 59 8.80 -3.44 -0.72
N LEU A 60 9.08 -4.26 0.30
CA LEU A 60 9.77 -3.81 1.51
C LEU A 60 11.18 -3.29 1.22
N ARG A 61 11.92 -3.97 0.33
CA ARG A 61 13.24 -3.52 -0.12
C ARG A 61 13.16 -2.14 -0.77
N ASN A 62 12.24 -1.95 -1.72
CA ASN A 62 12.05 -0.67 -2.40
C ASN A 62 11.73 0.45 -1.41
N PHE A 63 10.89 0.19 -0.41
CA PHE A 63 10.59 1.15 0.65
C PHE A 63 11.82 1.54 1.48
N LEU A 64 12.66 0.56 1.84
CA LEU A 64 13.90 0.81 2.56
C LEU A 64 14.94 1.56 1.71
N GLU A 65 15.00 1.31 0.41
CA GLU A 65 15.87 2.04 -0.51
C GLU A 65 15.42 3.50 -0.64
N MET A 66 14.12 3.75 -0.81
CA MET A 66 13.57 5.12 -0.87
C MET A 66 13.85 5.91 0.41
N SER A 67 13.73 5.28 1.59
CA SER A 67 14.01 5.96 2.86
C SER A 67 15.50 6.26 3.09
N ARG A 68 16.39 5.49 2.45
CA ARG A 68 17.84 5.73 2.47
C ARG A 68 18.28 6.84 1.52
N SER A 69 17.57 7.03 0.41
CA SER A 69 17.87 8.06 -0.59
C SER A 69 17.45 9.49 -0.19
N GLY A 70 16.81 9.66 0.97
CA GLY A 70 16.41 10.94 1.55
C GLY A 70 17.39 11.56 2.56
N CYS A 71 18.65 11.12 2.58
CA CYS A 71 19.75 11.70 3.36
C CYS A 71 20.78 12.36 2.44
#